data_AF-A0A962PKR5-F1
#
_entry.id   AF-A0A962PKR5-F1
#
_cell.length_a   1.000
_cell.length_b   1.000
_cell.length_c   1.000
_cell.angle_alpha   90.00
_cell.angle_beta   90.00
_cell.angle_gamma   90.00
#
_symmetry.space_group_name_H-M   'P 1'
#
loop_
_entity.id
_entity.type
_entity.pdbx_description
1 polymer ?
#
loop_
_entity_poly.entity_id
_entity_poly.type
_entity_poly.pdbx_seq_one_letter_code
_entity_poly.pdbx_strand_id
1 'polypeptide(L)'
;MAGPGNPTGATGRHNSAEERAAHVERIEAFKQGVMETSGVPIIFVDPENIRDFDVRFSLHPPFNRGQEYSLRDQMERQVPGSMDALEDVFSDGGSHPVNMDNVARALRIIDVSAISHLNVDGTEYGLVVLPNSERETKEGLVSTFFRRADPETRAAIVRSMPGTDAQWMHFVGNHEGEHLNQEVRTNRELDTLIAETGADRSAYQLAVARGDTDVAEAFRDLRALAIFYDYEHATSALIDSDATVSVLHLEAAKGTSQGRMSSLVRDHFDFTTYAGSATTPDELLKEDPDAYFQALDRGLQAMQQRAVAAYEADPQSRFTQRDVLFAQIQTNYCHDFEDAYRRRALGQEVEAREPTRLIAQEVEDAYFAESEYLDRRANETGTVRAESQAAFPAARALEDVDWSSVGPGYADAAAFLVADPVGYYELVAQKYDVLKEQALADYRADPSFENLQRAVQLQEVIFNNSNQLITARAIAIPPAERKAEDFQPPAYDTVISMDEVRAYYEERFARMDAGTWTPPEPYNVSGAEDGAPLEQGAPNIQRLQHAGLDGTAFTTHVSGLTAGEPVVAEDGSGVFVGGVSMPLVYAQSARPDPQNVSLVNALEGAPDEAADKATLDSSGAGVTVRV
;
A
#
# COMPACT_ATOMS: atom_id res chain seq x y z
N MET A 1 64.31 4.18 16.02
CA MET A 1 63.28 4.53 15.03
C MET A 1 61.97 3.93 15.51
N ALA A 2 61.15 4.75 16.15
CA ALA A 2 59.80 4.39 16.60
C ALA A 2 58.83 5.27 15.78
N GLY A 3 57.80 4.64 15.23
CA GLY A 3 56.86 5.29 14.30
C GLY A 3 56.05 6.40 14.94
N PRO A 4 55.59 7.40 14.16
CA PRO A 4 54.68 8.42 14.66
C PRO A 4 53.32 7.77 14.93
N GLY A 5 52.81 8.00 16.14
CA GLY A 5 51.56 7.44 16.62
C GLY A 5 50.34 7.90 15.84
N ASN A 6 49.34 7.00 15.78
CA ASN A 6 47.97 7.30 15.37
C ASN A 6 47.39 8.43 16.25
N PRO A 7 46.94 9.55 15.68
CA PRO A 7 46.02 10.42 16.39
C PRO A 7 44.63 9.78 16.28
N THR A 8 44.18 9.18 17.38
CA THR A 8 42.75 9.00 17.67
C THR A 8 42.14 10.39 17.86
N GLY A 9 41.86 11.06 16.75
CA GLY A 9 41.16 12.33 16.73
C GLY A 9 39.67 12.07 16.68
N ALA A 10 39.00 12.26 17.82
CA ALA A 10 37.58 12.60 17.82
C ALA A 10 37.39 13.77 16.84
N THR A 11 36.60 13.57 15.79
CA THR A 11 36.22 14.63 14.85
C THR A 11 35.19 15.53 15.52
N GLY A 12 35.62 16.28 16.53
CA GLY A 12 34.93 17.49 16.95
C GLY A 12 35.08 18.51 15.81
N ARG A 13 34.20 18.44 14.82
CA ARG A 13 34.11 19.47 13.78
C ARG A 13 33.68 20.76 14.46
N HIS A 14 34.62 21.70 14.56
CA HIS A 14 34.33 23.04 15.06
C HIS A 14 33.54 23.79 13.98
N ASN A 15 32.21 23.62 13.98
CA ASN A 15 31.33 24.52 13.25
C ASN A 15 31.64 25.96 13.73
N SER A 16 31.80 26.88 12.80
CA SER A 16 31.90 28.32 13.09
C SER A 16 30.67 28.78 13.89
N ALA A 17 30.77 29.91 14.58
CA ALA A 17 29.62 30.48 15.29
C ALA A 17 28.45 30.77 14.34
N GLU A 18 28.76 31.12 13.09
CA GLU A 18 27.78 31.35 12.02
C GLU A 18 27.09 30.06 11.57
N GLU A 19 27.84 28.97 11.34
CA GLU A 19 27.25 27.66 11.00
C GLU A 19 26.34 27.13 12.12
N ARG A 20 26.72 27.36 13.39
CA ARG A 20 25.84 27.01 14.54
C ARG A 20 24.58 27.86 14.56
N ALA A 21 24.67 29.17 14.31
CA ALA A 21 23.51 30.04 14.29
C ALA A 21 22.55 29.67 13.16
N ALA A 22 23.07 29.41 11.96
CA ALA A 22 22.28 28.96 10.82
C ALA A 22 21.62 27.60 11.08
N HIS A 23 22.32 26.67 11.74
CA HIS A 23 21.73 25.39 12.13
C HIS A 23 20.58 25.56 13.12
N VAL A 24 20.74 26.38 14.16
CA VAL A 24 19.67 26.66 15.12
C VAL A 24 18.46 27.29 14.41
N GLU A 25 18.68 28.26 13.51
CA GLU A 25 17.62 28.89 12.73
C GLU A 25 16.84 27.87 11.89
N ARG A 26 17.53 26.95 11.21
CA ARG A 26 16.90 25.85 10.44
C ARG A 26 16.03 24.94 11.32
N ILE A 27 16.54 24.54 12.47
CA ILE A 27 15.85 23.63 13.39
C ILE A 27 14.58 24.29 13.96
N GLU A 28 14.68 25.56 14.36
CA GLU A 28 13.52 26.28 14.88
C GLU A 28 12.47 26.54 13.80
N ALA A 29 12.88 26.81 12.55
CA ALA A 29 11.96 26.91 11.43
C ALA A 29 11.24 25.58 11.13
N PHE A 30 11.95 24.45 11.17
CA PHE A 30 11.36 23.12 11.02
C PHE A 30 10.34 22.83 12.12
N LYS A 31 10.72 23.02 13.40
CA LYS A 31 9.81 22.82 14.55
C LYS A 31 8.57 23.70 14.43
N GLN A 32 8.75 24.96 14.05
CA GLN A 32 7.64 25.88 13.85
C GLN A 32 6.68 25.34 12.79
N GLY A 33 7.18 24.87 11.65
CA GLY A 33 6.34 24.27 10.62
C GLY A 33 5.56 23.06 11.10
N VAL A 34 6.22 22.13 11.82
CA VAL A 34 5.56 20.95 12.39
C VAL A 34 4.41 21.35 13.31
N MET A 35 4.64 22.31 14.21
CA MET A 35 3.61 22.77 15.15
C MET A 35 2.46 23.52 14.47
N GLU A 36 2.66 24.10 13.28
CA GLU A 36 1.62 24.80 12.54
C GLU A 36 0.58 23.85 11.94
N THR A 37 0.96 22.61 11.63
CA THR A 37 0.08 21.62 10.97
C THR A 37 -0.29 20.43 11.84
N SER A 38 0.50 20.03 12.84
CA SER A 38 0.37 18.71 13.49
C SER A 38 -0.91 18.36 14.23
N GLY A 39 -1.75 19.33 14.60
CA GLY A 39 -3.00 19.09 15.35
C GLY A 39 -2.84 18.54 16.78
N VAL A 40 -1.68 17.95 17.11
CA VAL A 40 -1.34 17.29 18.38
C VAL A 40 -0.06 17.88 19.00
N PRO A 41 0.13 17.77 20.33
CA PRO A 41 1.38 18.11 20.99
C PRO A 41 2.56 17.26 20.49
N ILE A 42 3.77 17.84 20.45
CA ILE A 42 4.95 17.22 19.80
C ILE A 42 6.08 16.94 20.78
N ILE A 43 6.73 15.79 20.59
CA ILE A 43 8.01 15.42 21.20
C ILE A 43 9.06 15.44 20.10
N PHE A 44 10.04 16.33 20.22
CA PHE A 44 11.12 16.45 19.26
C PHE A 44 12.34 15.64 19.69
N VAL A 45 12.85 14.78 18.82
CA VAL A 45 14.09 14.04 19.05
C VAL A 45 15.20 14.64 18.23
N ASP A 46 16.26 15.12 18.89
CA ASP A 46 17.45 15.61 18.22
C ASP A 46 18.48 14.48 18.10
N PRO A 47 18.72 13.94 16.90
CA PRO A 47 19.68 12.86 16.70
C PRO A 47 21.11 13.28 17.04
N GLU A 48 21.46 14.57 16.96
CA GLU A 48 22.81 15.05 17.31
C GLU A 48 23.07 15.03 18.81
N ASN A 49 22.02 15.12 19.62
CA ASN A 49 22.10 15.00 21.07
C ASN A 49 22.12 13.53 21.53
N ILE A 50 22.05 12.56 20.62
CA ILE A 50 22.24 11.15 20.92
C ILE A 50 23.74 10.82 20.80
N ARG A 51 24.36 10.48 21.93
CA ARG A 51 25.80 10.26 22.01
C ARG A 51 26.30 9.17 21.05
N ASP A 52 27.38 9.45 20.32
CA ASP A 52 28.03 8.50 19.39
C ASP A 52 27.07 7.97 18.30
N PHE A 53 26.03 8.74 17.95
CA PHE A 53 25.08 8.43 16.89
C PHE A 53 25.65 8.88 15.53
N ASP A 54 26.27 7.94 14.80
CA ASP A 54 26.73 8.20 13.43
C ASP A 54 25.69 7.72 12.43
N VAL A 55 25.09 8.65 11.69
CA VAL A 55 24.04 8.41 10.67
C VAL A 55 24.64 7.85 9.36
N ARG A 56 25.96 7.65 9.29
CA ARG A 56 26.67 7.49 8.01
C ARG A 56 26.71 6.10 7.37
N PHE A 57 26.24 5.02 7.99
CA PHE A 57 26.41 3.68 7.40
C PHE A 57 25.30 2.67 7.72
N SER A 58 24.89 1.92 6.70
CA SER A 58 23.86 0.87 6.68
C SER A 58 24.28 -0.50 7.24
N LEU A 59 25.47 -0.60 7.87
CA LEU A 59 26.04 -1.87 8.33
C LEU A 59 26.73 -1.75 9.70
N HIS A 60 26.05 -1.24 10.75
CA HIS A 60 26.72 -0.92 12.02
C HIS A 60 25.85 -1.14 13.29
N PRO A 61 26.48 -1.30 14.48
CA PRO A 61 26.08 -2.18 15.59
C PRO A 61 24.81 -1.75 16.35
N PRO A 62 24.26 -2.66 17.19
CA PRO A 62 23.08 -2.41 18.01
C PRO A 62 23.16 -1.11 18.81
N PHE A 63 22.00 -0.50 19.05
CA PHE A 63 21.86 0.72 19.84
C PHE A 63 22.50 0.50 21.21
N ASN A 64 23.56 1.26 21.52
CA ASN A 64 24.28 1.03 22.77
C ASN A 64 23.53 1.71 23.94
N ARG A 65 23.74 1.23 25.16
CA ARG A 65 23.09 1.81 26.37
C ARG A 65 23.28 3.32 26.52
N GLY A 66 24.41 3.87 26.07
CA GLY A 66 24.65 5.31 26.12
C GLY A 66 23.73 6.10 25.19
N GLN A 67 23.43 5.56 24.00
CA GLN A 67 22.47 6.11 23.06
C GLN A 67 21.06 6.03 23.62
N GLU A 68 20.69 4.88 24.20
CA GLU A 68 19.41 4.66 24.90
C GLU A 68 19.21 5.67 26.03
N TYR A 69 20.18 5.83 26.92
CA TYR A 69 20.09 6.84 27.99
C TYR A 69 19.96 8.26 27.46
N SER A 70 20.60 8.59 26.34
CA SER A 70 20.52 9.94 25.75
C SER A 70 19.15 10.18 25.13
N LEU A 71 18.58 9.21 24.41
CA LEU A 71 17.23 9.28 23.86
C LEU A 71 16.19 9.38 24.97
N ARG A 72 16.26 8.49 25.98
CA ARG A 72 15.37 8.50 27.13
C ARG A 72 15.42 9.84 27.86
N ASP A 73 16.61 10.36 28.14
CA ASP A 73 16.78 11.67 28.79
C ASP A 73 16.19 12.83 27.96
N GLN A 74 16.31 12.80 26.63
CA GLN A 74 15.68 13.81 25.77
C GLN A 74 14.15 13.75 25.79
N MET A 75 13.58 12.55 25.69
CA MET A 75 12.13 12.35 25.64
C MET A 75 11.48 12.62 27.00
N GLU A 76 12.00 12.02 28.08
CA GLU A 76 11.47 12.16 29.44
C GLU A 76 11.55 13.59 29.99
N ARG A 77 12.49 14.41 29.49
CA ARG A 77 12.54 15.85 29.84
C ARG A 77 11.42 16.67 29.20
N GLN A 78 10.96 16.27 28.02
CA GLN A 78 9.87 16.95 27.33
C GLN A 78 8.52 16.46 27.88
N VAL A 79 8.35 15.14 27.94
CA VAL A 79 7.12 14.48 28.41
C VAL A 79 7.50 13.26 29.24
N PRO A 80 7.37 13.30 30.58
CA PRO A 80 7.59 12.13 31.42
C PRO A 80 6.71 10.95 31.02
N GLY A 81 7.27 9.75 30.94
CA GLY A 81 6.60 8.51 30.50
C GLY A 81 6.61 8.29 28.98
N SER A 82 7.15 9.22 28.18
CA SER A 82 7.18 9.10 26.72
C SER A 82 8.11 8.01 26.21
N MET A 83 9.20 7.68 26.92
CA MET A 83 10.06 6.57 26.50
C MET A 83 9.38 5.23 26.74
N ASP A 84 8.62 5.09 27.83
CA ASP A 84 7.88 3.88 28.13
C ASP A 84 6.76 3.69 27.08
N ALA A 85 6.06 4.77 26.69
CA ALA A 85 5.08 4.74 25.60
C ALA A 85 5.71 4.38 24.24
N LEU A 86 6.91 4.89 23.94
CA LEU A 86 7.65 4.51 22.74
C LEU A 86 8.01 3.02 22.76
N GLU A 87 8.48 2.54 23.90
CA GLU A 87 8.80 1.13 24.12
C GLU A 87 7.57 0.23 23.90
N ASP A 88 6.40 0.63 24.38
CA ASP A 88 5.14 -0.09 24.17
C ASP A 88 4.77 -0.18 22.67
N VAL A 89 4.91 0.92 21.91
CA VAL A 89 4.63 0.94 20.46
C VAL A 89 5.52 -0.04 19.68
N PHE A 90 6.78 -0.18 20.09
CA PHE A 90 7.75 -1.09 19.44
C PHE A 90 7.84 -2.46 20.11
N SER A 91 6.97 -2.75 21.08
CA SER A 91 6.81 -4.08 21.65
C SER A 91 5.80 -4.86 20.79
N ASP A 92 6.24 -5.92 20.12
CA ASP A 92 5.39 -6.75 19.22
C ASP A 92 4.29 -7.56 19.97
N GLY A 93 3.79 -7.10 21.12
CA GLY A 93 2.85 -7.82 21.99
C GLY A 93 3.40 -9.11 22.61
N GLY A 94 4.67 -9.43 22.36
CA GLY A 94 5.41 -10.57 22.92
C GLY A 94 6.22 -10.19 24.16
N SER A 95 6.61 -11.18 24.96
CA SER A 95 7.46 -11.03 26.16
C SER A 95 8.95 -10.77 25.84
N HIS A 96 9.26 -10.32 24.63
CA HIS A 96 10.62 -9.96 24.22
C HIS A 96 10.88 -8.49 24.56
N PRO A 97 12.06 -8.15 25.11
CA PRO A 97 12.43 -6.77 25.34
C PRO A 97 12.38 -5.99 24.02
N VAL A 98 11.88 -4.75 24.08
CA VAL A 98 11.79 -3.82 22.94
C VAL A 98 13.08 -3.87 22.15
N ASN A 99 12.95 -4.11 20.85
CA ASN A 99 14.10 -4.09 19.97
C ASN A 99 14.49 -2.63 19.74
N MET A 100 15.32 -2.07 20.63
CA MET A 100 15.90 -0.74 20.50
C MET A 100 16.67 -0.56 19.18
N ASP A 101 17.04 -1.65 18.49
CA ASP A 101 17.59 -1.56 17.14
C ASP A 101 16.54 -1.15 16.12
N ASN A 102 15.25 -1.44 16.32
CA ASN A 102 14.16 -0.96 15.46
C ASN A 102 13.88 0.52 15.70
N VAL A 103 13.86 0.97 16.95
CA VAL A 103 13.78 2.40 17.29
C VAL A 103 14.98 3.15 16.71
N ALA A 104 16.19 2.62 16.92
CA ALA A 104 17.41 3.19 16.34
C ALA A 104 17.38 3.19 14.82
N ARG A 105 16.88 2.12 14.20
CA ARG A 105 16.72 2.02 12.75
C ARG A 105 15.72 3.05 12.25
N ALA A 106 14.58 3.24 12.92
CA ALA A 106 13.64 4.30 12.60
C ALA A 106 14.31 5.67 12.72
N LEU A 107 14.98 5.97 13.85
CA LEU A 107 15.71 7.23 14.05
C LEU A 107 16.91 7.43 13.08
N ARG A 108 17.43 6.38 12.44
CA ARG A 108 18.62 6.42 11.55
C ARG A 108 18.32 6.34 10.05
N ILE A 109 17.32 5.54 9.65
CA ILE A 109 16.91 5.38 8.25
C ILE A 109 16.19 6.63 7.75
N ILE A 110 15.60 7.37 8.69
CA ILE A 110 14.70 8.46 8.40
C ILE A 110 15.51 9.77 8.32
N ASP A 111 16.05 10.06 7.12
CA ASP A 111 16.29 11.43 6.68
C ASP A 111 14.89 12.11 6.73
N VAL A 112 14.63 13.01 7.68
CA VAL A 112 13.36 13.75 7.96
C VAL A 112 12.05 13.02 7.57
N SER A 113 11.39 12.26 8.46
CA SER A 113 10.06 11.62 8.17
C SER A 113 9.45 10.71 9.27
N ALA A 114 10.06 10.62 10.46
CA ALA A 114 9.66 9.64 11.47
C ALA A 114 8.55 10.21 12.32
N ILE A 115 7.32 9.90 11.93
CA ILE A 115 6.13 10.34 12.62
C ILE A 115 5.47 9.12 13.22
N SER A 116 5.32 9.15 14.53
CA SER A 116 4.60 8.12 15.27
C SER A 116 3.75 8.78 16.33
N HIS A 117 2.57 8.22 16.54
CA HIS A 117 1.69 8.62 17.61
C HIS A 117 2.09 7.87 18.87
N LEU A 118 2.29 8.61 19.96
CA LEU A 118 2.59 8.07 21.28
C LEU A 118 1.45 8.43 22.23
N ASN A 119 0.89 7.43 22.91
CA ASN A 119 -0.09 7.69 23.95
C ASN A 119 0.62 7.71 25.31
N VAL A 120 0.66 8.88 25.94
CA VAL A 120 1.23 9.07 27.29
C VAL A 120 0.12 9.54 28.22
N ASP A 121 -0.23 8.72 29.20
CA ASP A 121 -1.28 9.00 30.20
C ASP A 121 -2.63 9.44 29.57
N GLY A 122 -3.00 8.84 28.44
CA GLY A 122 -4.24 9.14 27.73
C GLY A 122 -4.19 10.38 26.83
N THR A 123 -3.04 11.03 26.71
CA THR A 123 -2.80 12.12 25.75
C THR A 123 -1.99 11.59 24.58
N GLU A 124 -2.44 11.88 23.37
CA GLU A 124 -1.73 11.54 22.13
C GLU A 124 -0.70 12.62 21.80
N TYR A 125 0.53 12.20 21.54
CA TYR A 125 1.66 13.03 21.14
C TYR A 125 2.19 12.58 19.79
N GLY A 126 2.58 13.53 18.95
CA GLY A 126 3.40 13.26 17.78
C GLY A 126 4.88 13.16 18.16
N LEU A 127 5.56 12.09 17.78
CA LEU A 127 7.01 12.00 17.82
C LEU A 127 7.58 12.49 16.50
N VAL A 128 8.52 13.43 16.53
CA VAL A 128 9.17 13.98 15.33
C VAL A 128 10.68 14.02 15.51
N VAL A 129 11.41 13.47 14.54
CA VAL A 129 12.87 13.52 14.49
C VAL A 129 13.33 14.80 13.80
N LEU A 130 14.20 15.56 14.47
CA LEU A 130 14.73 16.80 13.95
C LEU A 130 15.79 16.58 12.88
N PRO A 131 15.92 17.50 11.92
CA PRO A 131 16.99 17.45 10.95
C PRO A 131 18.40 17.54 11.59
N ASN A 132 19.32 16.70 11.15
CA ASN A 132 20.76 16.75 11.37
C ASN A 132 21.46 17.87 10.58
N SER A 133 22.43 18.54 11.23
CA SER A 133 23.15 19.71 10.71
C SER A 133 23.97 19.48 9.43
N GLU A 134 24.40 18.24 9.13
CA GLU A 134 25.30 17.95 7.99
C GLU A 134 24.57 17.64 6.67
N ARG A 135 23.25 17.33 6.69
CA ARG A 135 22.52 16.82 5.50
C ARG A 135 21.25 17.58 5.14
N GLU A 136 20.61 18.26 6.08
CA GLU A 136 19.35 18.97 5.80
C GLU A 136 19.59 20.48 5.72
N THR A 137 20.34 20.86 4.68
CA THR A 137 20.26 22.18 4.06
C THR A 137 19.35 22.09 2.83
N LYS A 138 18.97 23.21 2.23
CA LYS A 138 18.28 23.21 0.92
C LYS A 138 19.04 22.39 -0.11
N GLU A 139 20.36 22.58 -0.19
CA GLU A 139 21.22 21.83 -1.12
C GLU A 139 21.21 20.33 -0.81
N GLY A 140 21.28 19.97 0.47
CA GLY A 140 21.23 18.58 0.90
C GLY A 140 19.92 17.90 0.56
N LEU A 141 18.78 18.53 0.89
CA LEU A 141 17.43 18.06 0.55
C LEU A 141 17.25 17.91 -0.96
N VAL A 142 17.50 18.97 -1.74
CA VAL A 142 17.35 18.89 -3.20
C VAL A 142 18.26 17.80 -3.79
N SER A 143 19.46 17.61 -3.22
CA SER A 143 20.38 16.57 -3.67
C SER A 143 19.92 15.14 -3.37
N THR A 144 19.05 14.92 -2.38
CA THR A 144 18.52 13.57 -2.09
C THR A 144 17.55 13.10 -3.17
N PHE A 145 16.69 13.99 -3.68
CA PHE A 145 15.77 13.71 -4.78
C PHE A 145 16.48 13.40 -6.10
N PHE A 146 17.67 13.99 -6.31
CA PHE A 146 18.41 13.87 -7.56
C PHE A 146 19.73 13.11 -7.43
N ARG A 147 19.81 12.12 -6.53
CA ARG A 147 21.03 11.30 -6.35
C ARG A 147 21.50 10.62 -7.64
N ARG A 148 20.59 10.36 -8.59
CA ARG A 148 20.86 9.72 -9.89
C ARG A 148 21.15 10.70 -11.03
N ALA A 149 20.84 11.99 -10.87
CA ALA A 149 21.22 12.99 -11.86
C ALA A 149 22.74 13.18 -11.87
N ASP A 150 23.29 13.61 -13.01
CA ASP A 150 24.71 13.95 -13.05
C ASP A 150 25.01 15.18 -12.16
N PRO A 151 26.26 15.33 -11.67
CA PRO A 151 26.60 16.39 -10.73
C PRO A 151 26.36 17.81 -11.25
N GLU A 152 26.47 18.05 -12.56
CA GLU A 152 26.31 19.36 -13.15
C GLU A 152 24.83 19.76 -13.20
N THR A 153 23.97 18.87 -13.69
CA THR A 153 22.51 19.03 -13.66
C THR A 153 22.00 19.26 -12.23
N ARG A 154 22.46 18.43 -11.28
CA ARG A 154 22.08 18.59 -9.87
C ARG A 154 22.50 19.94 -9.31
N ALA A 155 23.73 20.38 -9.60
CA ALA A 155 24.21 21.68 -9.15
C ALA A 155 23.43 22.85 -9.81
N ALA A 156 23.02 22.71 -11.07
CA ALA A 156 22.17 23.68 -11.76
C ALA A 156 20.80 23.80 -11.07
N ILE A 157 20.13 22.66 -10.83
CA ILE A 157 18.84 22.61 -10.13
C ILE A 157 18.97 23.27 -8.75
N VAL A 158 19.91 22.86 -7.90
CA VAL A 158 20.11 23.43 -6.56
C VAL A 158 20.31 24.94 -6.61
N ARG A 159 21.15 25.44 -7.53
CA ARG A 159 21.41 26.89 -7.66
C ARG A 159 20.18 27.68 -8.11
N SER A 160 19.29 27.07 -8.87
CA SER A 160 18.06 27.70 -9.36
C SER A 160 16.92 27.73 -8.32
N MET A 161 17.04 26.97 -7.23
CA MET A 161 16.01 26.90 -6.20
C MET A 161 16.06 28.16 -5.29
N PRO A 162 14.97 28.94 -5.20
CA PRO A 162 14.88 30.14 -4.38
C PRO A 162 14.84 29.81 -2.87
N GLY A 163 14.75 30.85 -2.04
CA GLY A 163 14.59 30.73 -0.60
C GLY A 163 15.87 30.42 0.19
N THR A 164 15.79 30.69 1.49
CA THR A 164 16.81 30.35 2.50
C THR A 164 16.61 28.92 3.00
N ASP A 165 17.63 28.34 3.67
CA ASP A 165 17.46 27.04 4.30
C ASP A 165 16.31 27.04 5.33
N ALA A 166 16.11 28.14 6.06
CA ALA A 166 15.03 28.25 7.05
C ALA A 166 13.64 28.18 6.40
N GLN A 167 13.43 28.86 5.27
CA GLN A 167 12.16 28.78 4.54
C GLN A 167 11.88 27.35 4.04
N TRP A 168 12.90 26.67 3.53
CA TRP A 168 12.80 25.27 3.10
C TRP A 168 12.50 24.34 4.27
N MET A 169 13.19 24.50 5.40
CA MET A 169 12.95 23.71 6.61
C MET A 169 11.56 23.97 7.20
N HIS A 170 11.04 25.20 7.13
CA HIS A 170 9.67 25.49 7.52
C HIS A 170 8.67 24.78 6.60
N PHE A 171 8.90 24.78 5.28
CA PHE A 171 8.07 24.02 4.34
C PHE A 171 8.06 22.53 4.69
N VAL A 172 9.23 21.92 4.85
CA VAL A 172 9.34 20.50 5.22
C VAL A 172 8.71 20.25 6.58
N GLY A 173 8.87 21.17 7.55
CA GLY A 173 8.20 21.09 8.84
C GLY A 173 6.68 21.04 8.71
N ASN A 174 6.07 21.90 7.89
CA ASN A 174 4.63 21.86 7.63
C ASN A 174 4.19 20.52 7.03
N HIS A 175 4.96 20.01 6.06
CA HIS A 175 4.71 18.73 5.39
C HIS A 175 4.72 17.59 6.41
N GLU A 176 5.79 17.49 7.20
CA GLU A 176 5.89 16.47 8.25
C GLU A 176 4.79 16.64 9.30
N GLY A 177 4.49 17.85 9.75
CA GLY A 177 3.41 18.05 10.72
C GLY A 177 2.06 17.54 10.18
N GLU A 178 1.75 17.69 8.89
CA GLU A 178 0.48 17.22 8.34
C GLU A 178 0.31 15.69 8.41
N HIS A 179 1.40 14.94 8.29
CA HIS A 179 1.35 13.48 8.43
C HIS A 179 0.90 13.01 9.83
N LEU A 180 0.97 13.86 10.86
CA LEU A 180 0.41 13.57 12.19
C LEU A 180 -1.11 13.68 12.26
N ASN A 181 -1.76 14.25 11.24
CA ASN A 181 -3.23 14.29 11.16
C ASN A 181 -3.81 13.15 10.32
N GLN A 182 -2.95 12.34 9.69
CA GLN A 182 -3.36 11.33 8.73
C GLN A 182 -3.55 9.98 9.43
N GLU A 183 -4.65 9.30 9.13
CA GLU A 183 -4.92 7.97 9.69
C GLU A 183 -3.86 6.94 9.26
N VAL A 184 -3.70 5.90 10.10
CA VAL A 184 -2.61 4.91 10.07
C VAL A 184 -2.23 4.46 8.66
N ARG A 185 -0.95 4.70 8.32
CA ARG A 185 -0.29 4.35 7.06
C ARG A 185 -0.42 2.85 6.77
N THR A 186 -1.09 2.48 5.68
CA THR A 186 -0.88 1.15 5.10
C THR A 186 0.33 1.20 4.16
N ASN A 187 1.01 0.06 3.94
CA ASN A 187 2.14 -0.02 2.99
C ASN A 187 1.68 -0.06 1.51
N ARG A 188 0.47 0.43 1.20
CA ARG A 188 -0.04 0.49 -0.17
C ARG A 188 0.43 1.80 -0.81
N GLU A 189 1.02 1.70 -1.99
CA GLU A 189 1.56 2.84 -2.74
C GLU A 189 0.53 3.97 -2.98
N LEU A 190 -0.76 3.63 -3.12
CA LEU A 190 -1.82 4.62 -3.26
C LEU A 190 -2.01 5.44 -1.97
N ASP A 191 -1.99 4.77 -0.82
CA ASP A 191 -2.17 5.42 0.48
C ASP A 191 -0.98 6.34 0.77
N THR A 192 0.23 5.93 0.38
CA THR A 192 1.41 6.81 0.37
C THR A 192 1.17 8.04 -0.50
N LEU A 193 0.77 7.89 -1.77
CA LEU A 193 0.55 9.04 -2.65
C LEU A 193 -0.54 9.98 -2.13
N ILE A 194 -1.63 9.45 -1.53
CA ILE A 194 -2.68 10.24 -0.88
C ILE A 194 -2.08 11.05 0.28
N ALA A 195 -1.35 10.40 1.18
CA ALA A 195 -0.71 10.99 2.35
C ALA A 195 0.27 12.11 1.96
N GLU A 196 1.17 11.81 1.02
CA GLU A 196 2.17 12.75 0.51
C GLU A 196 1.51 13.95 -0.20
N THR A 197 0.46 13.71 -0.99
CA THR A 197 -0.28 14.80 -1.64
C THR A 197 -0.94 15.72 -0.62
N GLY A 198 -1.56 15.16 0.43
CA GLY A 198 -2.16 15.93 1.51
C GLY A 198 -1.13 16.79 2.25
N ALA A 199 0.01 16.18 2.61
CA ALA A 199 1.12 16.84 3.30
C ALA A 199 1.75 17.96 2.47
N ASP A 200 2.06 17.68 1.20
CA ASP A 200 2.60 18.66 0.27
C ASP A 200 1.61 19.80 0.00
N ARG A 201 0.31 19.51 -0.18
CA ARG A 201 -0.73 20.53 -0.40
C ARG A 201 -0.85 21.45 0.81
N SER A 202 -0.88 20.90 2.03
CA SER A 202 -0.92 21.67 3.28
C SER A 202 0.29 22.60 3.38
N ALA A 203 1.50 22.07 3.17
CA ALA A 203 2.74 22.84 3.19
C ALA A 203 2.78 23.94 2.13
N TYR A 204 2.33 23.62 0.90
CA TYR A 204 2.25 24.56 -0.22
C TYR A 204 1.33 25.73 0.07
N GLN A 205 0.09 25.46 0.50
CA GLN A 205 -0.90 26.49 0.80
C GLN A 205 -0.42 27.43 1.92
N LEU A 206 0.19 26.88 2.97
CA LEU A 206 0.77 27.68 4.05
C LEU A 206 1.95 28.53 3.59
N ALA A 207 2.86 27.99 2.77
CA ALA A 207 3.97 28.75 2.21
C ALA A 207 3.47 29.92 1.33
N VAL A 208 2.48 29.66 0.46
CA VAL A 208 1.82 30.72 -0.34
C VAL A 208 1.18 31.78 0.57
N ALA A 209 0.46 31.36 1.62
CA ALA A 209 -0.19 32.28 2.56
C ALA A 209 0.80 33.15 3.34
N ARG A 210 2.02 32.66 3.61
CA ARG A 210 3.12 33.42 4.23
C ARG A 210 3.83 34.37 3.26
N GLY A 211 3.59 34.25 1.96
CA GLY A 211 4.29 35.01 0.92
C GLY A 211 5.57 34.34 0.41
N ASP A 212 5.81 33.08 0.77
CA ASP A 212 6.92 32.25 0.28
C ASP A 212 6.53 31.52 -1.03
N THR A 213 5.82 32.20 -1.93
CA THR A 213 5.28 31.60 -3.17
C THR A 213 6.37 31.03 -4.07
N ASP A 214 7.54 31.66 -4.11
CA ASP A 214 8.68 31.18 -4.90
C ASP A 214 9.24 29.85 -4.38
N VAL A 215 9.29 29.66 -3.05
CA VAL A 215 9.66 28.40 -2.41
C VAL A 215 8.59 27.33 -2.65
N ALA A 216 7.31 27.68 -2.56
CA ALA A 216 6.20 26.77 -2.81
C ALA A 216 6.24 26.22 -4.25
N GLU A 217 6.39 27.10 -5.25
CA GLU A 217 6.52 26.71 -6.67
C GLU A 217 7.81 25.92 -6.93
N ALA A 218 8.91 26.25 -6.24
CA ALA A 218 10.14 25.49 -6.32
C ALA A 218 10.02 24.07 -5.75
N PHE A 219 9.22 23.89 -4.71
CA PHE A 219 8.92 22.58 -4.16
C PHE A 219 8.01 21.77 -5.08
N ARG A 220 7.02 22.40 -5.72
CA ARG A 220 6.22 21.77 -6.78
C ARG A 220 7.12 21.28 -7.93
N ASP A 221 8.05 22.12 -8.39
CA ASP A 221 9.03 21.74 -9.42
C ASP A 221 9.94 20.59 -8.95
N LEU A 222 10.33 20.58 -7.67
CA LEU A 222 11.11 19.49 -7.08
C LEU A 222 10.36 18.16 -7.19
N ARG A 223 9.07 18.12 -6.82
CA ARG A 223 8.23 16.92 -6.92
C ARG A 223 8.00 16.50 -8.38
N ALA A 224 7.82 17.47 -9.28
CA ALA A 224 7.68 17.21 -10.72
C ALA A 224 8.94 16.58 -11.31
N LEU A 225 10.13 17.00 -10.88
CA LEU A 225 11.39 16.41 -11.31
C LEU A 225 11.66 15.07 -10.63
N ALA A 226 11.25 14.91 -9.36
CA ALA A 226 11.46 13.70 -8.57
C ALA A 226 10.65 12.50 -9.10
N ILE A 227 9.50 12.73 -9.76
CA ILE A 227 8.68 11.67 -10.40
C ILE A 227 9.48 10.73 -11.30
N PHE A 228 10.57 11.24 -11.87
CA PHE A 228 11.47 10.47 -12.72
C PHE A 228 12.09 9.27 -11.96
N TYR A 229 12.23 9.39 -10.64
CA TYR A 229 12.87 8.43 -9.75
C TYR A 229 11.98 7.90 -8.63
N ASP A 230 10.96 8.65 -8.23
CA ASP A 230 10.14 8.44 -7.04
C ASP A 230 8.69 8.80 -7.33
N TYR A 231 7.93 7.84 -7.87
CA TYR A 231 6.55 8.07 -8.28
C TYR A 231 5.57 8.07 -7.10
N GLU A 232 5.98 7.56 -5.92
CA GLU A 232 5.13 7.52 -4.72
C GLU A 232 4.94 8.94 -4.16
N HIS A 233 5.87 9.84 -4.46
CA HIS A 233 5.84 11.25 -4.09
C HIS A 233 5.54 12.18 -5.28
N ALA A 234 4.90 11.65 -6.33
CA ALA A 234 4.57 12.40 -7.53
C ALA A 234 3.38 13.36 -7.32
N THR A 235 3.54 14.35 -6.46
CA THR A 235 2.43 15.22 -6.00
C THR A 235 2.27 16.49 -6.83
N SER A 236 3.20 16.80 -7.74
CA SER A 236 3.29 18.11 -8.42
C SER A 236 2.04 18.51 -9.20
N ALA A 237 1.35 17.54 -9.81
CA ALA A 237 0.13 17.76 -10.59
C ALA A 237 -1.13 17.86 -9.71
N LEU A 238 -0.99 17.61 -8.40
CA LEU A 238 -2.08 17.47 -7.43
C LEU A 238 -2.00 18.48 -6.28
N ILE A 239 -0.81 19.06 -6.07
CA ILE A 239 -0.49 19.92 -4.91
C ILE A 239 -1.29 21.22 -4.88
N ASP A 240 -1.66 21.76 -6.04
CA ASP A 240 -2.40 23.02 -6.20
C ASP A 240 -3.86 22.81 -6.62
N SER A 241 -4.33 21.56 -6.68
CA SER A 241 -5.71 21.21 -7.03
C SER A 241 -6.48 20.62 -5.85
N ASP A 242 -7.80 20.73 -5.88
CA ASP A 242 -8.70 20.03 -4.96
C ASP A 242 -9.02 18.60 -5.45
N ALA A 243 -8.28 18.08 -6.44
CA ALA A 243 -8.56 16.79 -7.02
C ALA A 243 -8.34 15.64 -6.02
N THR A 244 -9.24 14.66 -6.04
CA THR A 244 -9.10 13.41 -5.30
C THR A 244 -8.01 12.54 -5.94
N VAL A 245 -7.02 12.14 -5.14
CA VAL A 245 -5.98 11.21 -5.57
C VAL A 245 -6.60 9.83 -5.78
N SER A 246 -6.21 9.14 -6.85
CA SER A 246 -6.82 7.87 -7.24
C SER A 246 -5.77 6.90 -7.78
N VAL A 247 -6.15 5.64 -7.97
CA VAL A 247 -5.33 4.64 -8.66
C VAL A 247 -4.83 5.15 -10.02
N LEU A 248 -5.63 5.92 -10.77
CA LEU A 248 -5.18 6.45 -12.07
C LEU A 248 -4.03 7.45 -11.93
N HIS A 249 -4.00 8.22 -10.84
CA HIS A 249 -2.90 9.15 -10.57
C HIS A 249 -1.62 8.38 -10.28
N LEU A 250 -1.69 7.33 -9.45
CA LEU A 250 -0.56 6.43 -9.17
C LEU A 250 -0.07 5.72 -10.45
N GLU A 251 -0.99 5.18 -11.25
CA GLU A 251 -0.66 4.51 -12.52
C GLU A 251 -0.01 5.49 -13.51
N ALA A 252 -0.50 6.72 -13.60
CA ALA A 252 0.05 7.76 -14.46
C ALA A 252 1.43 8.24 -13.95
N ALA A 253 1.62 8.35 -12.64
CA ALA A 253 2.91 8.66 -12.03
C ALA A 253 3.95 7.57 -12.32
N LYS A 254 3.59 6.29 -12.14
CA LYS A 254 4.39 5.14 -12.59
C LYS A 254 4.66 5.20 -14.10
N GLY A 255 3.64 5.57 -14.88
CA GLY A 255 3.71 5.82 -16.32
C GLY A 255 4.63 6.98 -16.71
N THR A 256 4.97 7.86 -15.77
CA THR A 256 5.85 9.03 -15.98
C THR A 256 7.24 8.82 -15.37
N SER A 257 7.48 7.69 -14.70
CA SER A 257 8.83 7.31 -14.27
C SER A 257 9.82 7.26 -15.44
N GLN A 258 11.12 7.42 -15.14
CA GLN A 258 12.22 7.46 -16.14
C GLN A 258 12.08 6.40 -17.24
N GLY A 259 11.78 5.16 -16.86
CA GLY A 259 11.71 4.04 -17.80
C GLY A 259 10.62 4.21 -18.87
N ARG A 260 9.47 4.77 -18.51
CA ARG A 260 8.34 4.93 -19.42
C ARG A 260 8.45 6.17 -20.30
N MET A 261 8.86 7.32 -19.75
CA MET A 261 9.16 8.50 -20.57
C MET A 261 10.29 8.21 -21.56
N SER A 262 11.35 7.52 -21.11
CA SER A 262 12.42 7.06 -22.01
C SER A 262 11.91 6.12 -23.10
N SER A 263 10.92 5.27 -22.81
CA SER A 263 10.31 4.41 -23.82
C SER A 263 9.51 5.20 -24.85
N LEU A 264 8.72 6.19 -24.42
CA LEU A 264 7.99 7.08 -25.34
C LEU A 264 8.96 7.84 -26.25
N VAL A 265 10.03 8.42 -25.69
CA VAL A 265 11.04 9.10 -26.49
C VAL A 265 11.72 8.13 -27.46
N ARG A 266 12.07 6.92 -27.02
CA ARG A 266 12.67 5.90 -27.87
C ARG A 266 11.79 5.51 -29.05
N ASP A 267 10.49 5.37 -28.83
CA ASP A 267 9.54 4.96 -29.86
C ASP A 267 9.22 6.08 -30.86
N HIS A 268 9.48 7.34 -30.48
CA HIS A 268 9.11 8.54 -31.25
C HIS A 268 10.31 9.43 -31.65
N PHE A 269 11.53 8.94 -31.45
CA PHE A 269 12.77 9.59 -31.85
C PHE A 269 13.66 8.66 -32.67
N ASP A 270 14.18 9.16 -33.79
CA ASP A 270 15.09 8.39 -34.65
C ASP A 270 16.55 8.64 -34.27
N PHE A 271 17.05 7.81 -33.34
CA PHE A 271 18.46 7.82 -32.94
C PHE A 271 19.43 7.45 -34.07
N THR A 272 18.96 6.82 -35.16
CA THR A 272 19.84 6.41 -36.26
C THR A 272 20.15 7.54 -37.23
N THR A 273 19.24 8.52 -37.35
CA THR A 273 19.39 9.68 -38.23
C THR A 273 19.67 10.98 -37.48
N TYR A 274 19.65 10.94 -36.15
CA TYR A 274 20.03 12.07 -35.31
C TYR A 274 21.50 12.46 -35.53
N ALA A 275 21.74 13.76 -35.74
CA ALA A 275 23.06 14.28 -36.06
C ALA A 275 24.01 14.36 -34.86
N GLY A 276 23.46 14.28 -33.65
CA GLY A 276 24.18 14.31 -32.40
C GLY A 276 24.80 12.97 -32.02
N SER A 277 25.32 12.87 -30.79
CA SER A 277 26.01 11.67 -30.30
C SER A 277 25.16 10.79 -29.39
N ALA A 278 24.01 11.29 -28.92
CA ALA A 278 23.08 10.53 -28.12
C ALA A 278 22.58 9.28 -28.84
N THR A 279 22.64 8.14 -28.16
CA THR A 279 22.12 6.85 -28.60
C THR A 279 20.99 6.33 -27.73
N THR A 280 20.71 7.04 -26.63
CA THR A 280 19.65 6.72 -25.67
C THR A 280 18.85 7.97 -25.29
N PRO A 281 17.60 7.82 -24.81
CA PRO A 281 16.81 8.93 -24.29
C PRO A 281 17.49 9.74 -23.19
N ASP A 282 18.19 9.08 -22.25
CA ASP A 282 18.90 9.77 -21.17
C ASP A 282 20.09 10.60 -21.68
N GLU A 283 20.78 10.11 -22.72
CA GLU A 283 21.82 10.89 -23.41
C GLU A 283 21.20 12.05 -24.20
N LEU A 284 20.04 11.84 -24.82
CA LEU A 284 19.34 12.88 -25.58
C LEU A 284 18.84 14.00 -24.67
N LEU A 285 18.26 13.68 -23.52
CA LEU A 285 17.84 14.69 -22.54
C LEU A 285 19.00 15.60 -22.10
N LYS A 286 20.23 15.07 -22.07
CA LYS A 286 21.43 15.84 -21.71
C LYS A 286 22.00 16.63 -22.88
N GLU A 287 22.02 16.02 -24.07
CA GLU A 287 22.66 16.59 -25.25
C GLU A 287 21.78 17.61 -25.98
N ASP A 288 20.50 17.28 -26.16
CA ASP A 288 19.49 18.10 -26.84
C ASP A 288 18.11 17.92 -26.14
N PRO A 289 17.89 18.63 -25.02
CA PRO A 289 16.63 18.57 -24.28
C PRO A 289 15.41 18.91 -25.14
N ASP A 290 15.55 19.82 -26.11
CA ASP A 290 14.45 20.20 -26.99
C ASP A 290 14.04 19.05 -27.91
N ALA A 291 15.01 18.33 -28.49
CA ALA A 291 14.73 17.12 -29.26
C ALA A 291 14.10 16.01 -28.41
N TYR A 292 14.52 15.86 -27.15
CA TYR A 292 13.91 14.93 -26.19
C TYR A 292 12.44 15.28 -25.95
N PHE A 293 12.13 16.51 -25.55
CA PHE A 293 10.76 16.91 -25.23
C PHE A 293 9.85 16.92 -26.47
N GLN A 294 10.36 17.28 -27.65
CA GLN A 294 9.61 17.13 -28.90
C GLN A 294 9.26 15.68 -29.22
N ALA A 295 10.14 14.72 -28.90
CA ALA A 295 9.84 13.30 -29.08
C ALA A 295 8.82 12.80 -28.06
N LEU A 296 8.94 13.25 -26.81
CA LEU A 296 7.98 12.96 -25.75
C LEU A 296 6.58 13.46 -26.14
N ASP A 297 6.47 14.71 -26.61
CA ASP A 297 5.22 15.32 -27.08
C ASP A 297 4.58 14.52 -28.22
N ARG A 298 5.37 14.05 -29.19
CA ARG A 298 4.86 13.18 -30.27
C ARG A 298 4.26 11.88 -29.72
N GLY A 299 4.91 11.29 -28.72
CA GLY A 299 4.41 10.09 -28.04
C GLY A 299 3.11 10.36 -27.27
N LEU A 300 3.06 11.46 -26.53
CA LEU A 300 1.87 11.89 -25.79
C LEU A 300 0.70 12.17 -26.74
N GLN A 301 0.92 12.90 -27.84
CA GLN A 301 -0.12 13.16 -28.85
C GLN A 301 -0.66 11.86 -29.45
N ALA A 302 0.19 10.88 -29.77
CA ALA A 302 -0.24 9.58 -30.29
C ALA A 302 -1.03 8.76 -29.26
N MET A 303 -0.71 8.88 -27.97
CA MET A 303 -1.48 8.29 -26.88
C MET A 303 -2.86 8.95 -26.75
N GLN A 304 -2.90 10.27 -26.68
CA GLN A 304 -4.14 11.05 -26.57
C GLN A 304 -5.10 10.75 -27.73
N GLN A 305 -4.60 10.78 -28.98
CA GLN A 305 -5.42 10.49 -30.16
C GLN A 305 -6.07 9.11 -30.11
N ARG A 306 -5.34 8.09 -29.66
CA ARG A 306 -5.89 6.73 -29.49
C ARG A 306 -6.95 6.66 -28.40
N ALA A 307 -6.69 7.30 -27.26
CA ALA A 307 -7.61 7.29 -26.13
C ALA A 307 -8.91 8.06 -26.43
N VAL A 308 -8.80 9.24 -27.06
CA VAL A 308 -9.95 10.04 -27.50
C VAL A 308 -10.76 9.26 -28.54
N ALA A 309 -10.13 8.64 -29.54
CA ALA A 309 -10.84 7.85 -30.54
C ALA A 309 -11.59 6.65 -29.92
N ALA A 310 -11.02 5.99 -28.91
CA ALA A 310 -11.68 4.91 -28.19
C ALA A 310 -12.86 5.41 -27.36
N TYR A 311 -12.71 6.55 -26.68
CA TYR A 311 -13.78 7.20 -25.92
C TYR A 311 -14.93 7.67 -26.82
N GLU A 312 -14.64 8.31 -27.95
CA GLU A 312 -15.67 8.74 -28.91
C GLU A 312 -16.45 7.56 -29.50
N ALA A 313 -15.81 6.39 -29.64
CA ALA A 313 -16.47 5.18 -30.12
C ALA A 313 -17.43 4.56 -29.09
N ASP A 314 -17.15 4.70 -27.79
CA ASP A 314 -17.97 4.17 -26.70
C ASP A 314 -17.83 5.03 -25.42
N PRO A 315 -18.49 6.21 -25.35
CA PRO A 315 -18.28 7.17 -24.25
C PRO A 315 -18.94 6.76 -22.93
N GLN A 316 -19.80 5.73 -22.95
CA GLN A 316 -20.45 5.20 -21.76
C GLN A 316 -19.65 4.07 -21.11
N SER A 317 -18.64 3.54 -21.80
CA SER A 317 -17.76 2.52 -21.26
C SER A 317 -16.78 3.11 -20.25
N ARG A 318 -16.75 2.53 -19.05
CA ARG A 318 -15.77 2.87 -18.03
C ARG A 318 -14.33 2.63 -18.49
N PHE A 319 -14.11 1.64 -19.36
CA PHE A 319 -12.78 1.33 -19.87
C PHE A 319 -12.23 2.45 -20.76
N THR A 320 -13.05 2.99 -21.66
CA THR A 320 -12.63 4.06 -22.56
C THR A 320 -12.53 5.40 -21.82
N GLN A 321 -13.42 5.66 -20.84
CA GLN A 321 -13.32 6.78 -19.91
C GLN A 321 -12.02 6.73 -19.10
N ARG A 322 -11.67 5.56 -18.57
CA ARG A 322 -10.41 5.32 -17.86
C ARG A 322 -9.22 5.65 -18.76
N ASP A 323 -9.20 5.14 -19.99
CA ASP A 323 -8.06 5.30 -20.89
C ASP A 323 -7.84 6.77 -21.30
N VAL A 324 -8.91 7.52 -21.56
CA VAL A 324 -8.80 8.95 -21.90
C VAL A 324 -8.40 9.80 -20.68
N LEU A 325 -8.90 9.49 -19.48
CA LEU A 325 -8.47 10.14 -18.25
C LEU A 325 -7.01 9.82 -17.92
N PHE A 326 -6.59 8.57 -18.06
CA PHE A 326 -5.19 8.17 -17.87
C PHE A 326 -4.27 8.95 -18.83
N ALA A 327 -4.64 9.06 -20.10
CA ALA A 327 -3.87 9.83 -21.08
C ALA A 327 -3.81 11.33 -20.72
N GLN A 328 -4.91 11.90 -20.21
CA GLN A 328 -4.97 13.26 -19.72
C GLN A 328 -4.00 13.49 -18.55
N ILE A 329 -4.09 12.67 -17.51
CA ILE A 329 -3.27 12.78 -16.29
C ILE A 329 -1.79 12.56 -16.60
N GLN A 330 -1.45 11.53 -17.39
CA GLN A 330 -0.06 11.26 -17.75
C GLN A 330 0.56 12.39 -18.58
N THR A 331 -0.22 13.03 -19.46
CA THR A 331 0.23 14.21 -20.20
C THR A 331 0.60 15.34 -19.24
N ASN A 332 -0.26 15.61 -18.25
CA ASN A 332 -0.02 16.68 -17.27
C ASN A 332 1.26 16.42 -16.46
N TYR A 333 1.47 15.19 -15.97
CA TYR A 333 2.72 14.85 -15.29
C TYR A 333 3.97 15.02 -16.17
N CYS A 334 3.90 14.65 -17.45
CA CYS A 334 5.03 14.80 -18.37
C CYS A 334 5.32 16.28 -18.68
N HIS A 335 4.28 17.11 -18.85
CA HIS A 335 4.43 18.55 -19.04
C HIS A 335 4.96 19.24 -17.78
N ASP A 336 4.49 18.87 -16.58
CA ASP A 336 5.02 19.38 -15.31
C ASP A 336 6.52 19.06 -15.18
N PHE A 337 6.92 17.83 -15.51
CA PHE A 337 8.33 17.43 -15.54
C PHE A 337 9.14 18.28 -16.53
N GLU A 338 8.65 18.46 -17.76
CA GLU A 338 9.32 19.30 -18.76
C GLU A 338 9.49 20.73 -18.26
N ASP A 339 8.41 21.34 -17.78
CA ASP A 339 8.39 22.73 -17.35
C ASP A 339 9.34 22.95 -16.16
N ALA A 340 9.33 22.03 -15.19
CA ALA A 340 10.25 22.05 -14.06
C ALA A 340 11.71 21.86 -14.50
N TYR A 341 11.98 20.96 -15.47
CA TYR A 341 13.33 20.74 -16.00
C TYR A 341 13.86 21.98 -16.72
N ARG A 342 13.02 22.59 -17.57
CA ARG A 342 13.36 23.84 -18.27
C ARG A 342 13.65 24.98 -17.28
N ARG A 343 12.79 25.18 -16.28
CA ARG A 343 13.01 26.21 -15.24
C ARG A 343 14.27 25.97 -14.43
N ARG A 344 14.48 24.75 -13.93
CA ARG A 344 15.47 24.48 -12.88
C ARG A 344 16.80 23.96 -13.39
N ALA A 345 16.80 23.08 -14.40
CA ALA A 345 18.02 22.56 -14.98
C ALA A 345 18.57 23.48 -16.08
N LEU A 346 17.71 24.07 -16.90
CA LEU A 346 18.12 24.89 -18.06
C LEU A 346 18.07 26.40 -17.81
N GLY A 347 17.42 26.84 -16.73
CA GLY A 347 17.25 28.28 -16.42
C GLY A 347 16.38 29.02 -17.45
N GLN A 348 15.48 28.31 -18.10
CA GLN A 348 14.55 28.85 -19.10
C GLN A 348 13.28 29.37 -18.43
N GLU A 349 12.77 30.50 -18.88
CA GLU A 349 11.41 30.91 -18.54
C GLU A 349 10.41 30.02 -19.29
N VAL A 350 9.40 29.56 -18.59
CA VAL A 350 8.34 28.70 -19.12
C VAL A 350 7.01 29.31 -18.73
N GLU A 351 6.16 29.57 -19.72
CA GLU A 351 4.80 30.04 -19.47
C GLU A 351 3.98 28.92 -18.81
N ALA A 352 3.13 29.28 -17.86
CA ALA A 352 2.22 28.33 -17.24
C ALA A 352 1.30 27.71 -18.31
N ARG A 353 1.25 26.38 -18.36
CA ARG A 353 0.34 25.65 -19.23
C ARG A 353 -0.99 25.44 -18.51
N GLU A 354 -2.09 25.58 -19.25
CA GLU A 354 -3.36 25.07 -18.77
C GLU A 354 -3.31 23.53 -18.71
N PRO A 355 -3.90 22.90 -17.68
CA PRO A 355 -3.99 21.45 -17.62
C PRO A 355 -4.64 20.88 -18.88
N THR A 356 -4.08 19.79 -19.39
CA THR A 356 -4.68 19.04 -20.49
C THR A 356 -6.07 18.59 -20.07
N ARG A 357 -7.07 18.84 -20.93
CA ARG A 357 -8.43 18.34 -20.78
C ARG A 357 -8.87 17.68 -22.07
N LEU A 358 -9.07 16.36 -22.02
CA LEU A 358 -9.48 15.54 -23.16
C LEU A 358 -10.97 15.21 -23.13
N ILE A 359 -11.59 15.26 -21.95
CA ILE A 359 -13.03 15.09 -21.75
C ILE A 359 -13.61 16.25 -20.93
N ALA A 360 -14.93 16.31 -20.84
CA ALA A 360 -15.63 17.30 -20.03
C ALA A 360 -15.39 17.05 -18.54
N GLN A 361 -15.26 18.12 -17.75
CA GLN A 361 -14.99 18.04 -16.30
C GLN A 361 -16.07 17.22 -15.58
N GLU A 362 -17.34 17.36 -15.98
CA GLU A 362 -18.44 16.64 -15.37
C GLU A 362 -18.33 15.11 -15.56
N VAL A 363 -17.68 14.65 -16.64
CA VAL A 363 -17.43 13.23 -16.90
C VAL A 363 -16.25 12.73 -16.06
N GLU A 364 -15.21 13.55 -15.93
CA GLU A 364 -14.06 13.28 -15.06
C GLU A 364 -14.49 13.17 -13.59
N ASP A 365 -15.26 14.15 -13.09
CA ASP A 365 -15.78 14.18 -11.73
C ASP A 365 -16.67 12.97 -11.45
N ALA A 366 -17.56 12.61 -12.39
CA ALA A 366 -18.42 11.43 -12.28
C ALA A 366 -17.60 10.12 -12.23
N TYR A 367 -16.53 10.01 -13.03
CA TYR A 367 -15.66 8.85 -13.02
C TYR A 367 -14.93 8.68 -11.69
N PHE A 368 -14.39 9.77 -11.12
CA PHE A 368 -13.68 9.72 -9.85
C PHE A 368 -14.60 9.47 -8.67
N ALA A 369 -15.77 10.12 -8.62
CA ALA A 369 -16.78 9.84 -7.59
C ALA A 369 -17.22 8.37 -7.60
N GLU A 370 -17.42 7.79 -8.79
CA GLU A 370 -17.75 6.37 -8.93
C GLU A 370 -16.58 5.46 -8.54
N SER A 371 -15.34 5.85 -8.83
CA SER A 371 -14.15 5.07 -8.47
C SER A 371 -13.92 5.04 -6.96
N GLU A 372 -14.05 6.19 -6.29
CA GLU A 372 -14.01 6.28 -4.84
C GLU A 372 -15.10 5.41 -4.19
N TYR A 373 -16.33 5.48 -4.70
CA TYR A 373 -17.42 4.63 -4.23
C TYR A 373 -17.09 3.14 -4.34
N LEU A 374 -16.57 2.70 -5.50
CA LEU A 374 -16.23 1.29 -5.71
C LEU A 374 -15.07 0.83 -4.80
N ASP A 375 -14.06 1.67 -4.59
CA ASP A 375 -12.92 1.34 -3.73
C ASP A 375 -13.37 1.23 -2.26
N ARG A 376 -14.15 2.20 -1.76
CA ARG A 376 -14.76 2.13 -0.42
C ARG A 376 -15.63 0.88 -0.28
N ARG A 377 -16.45 0.57 -1.28
CA ARG A 377 -17.28 -0.65 -1.29
C ARG A 377 -16.44 -1.92 -1.25
N ALA A 378 -15.37 -2.00 -2.05
CA ALA A 378 -14.50 -3.17 -2.07
C ALA A 378 -13.86 -3.43 -0.71
N ASN A 379 -13.39 -2.37 -0.03
CA ASN A 379 -12.84 -2.46 1.32
C ASN A 379 -13.89 -2.89 2.36
N GLU A 380 -15.11 -2.38 2.28
CA GLU A 380 -16.20 -2.74 3.21
C GLU A 380 -16.88 -4.08 2.92
N THR A 381 -16.79 -4.61 1.69
CA THR A 381 -17.46 -5.86 1.30
C THR A 381 -17.02 -7.04 2.20
N GLY A 382 -15.75 -7.07 2.63
CA GLY A 382 -15.25 -8.07 3.57
C GLY A 382 -15.96 -8.00 4.93
N THR A 383 -16.11 -6.79 5.48
CA THR A 383 -16.81 -6.52 6.74
C THR A 383 -18.29 -6.88 6.63
N VAL A 384 -18.97 -6.39 5.57
CA VAL A 384 -20.38 -6.70 5.32
C VAL A 384 -20.59 -8.21 5.18
N ARG A 385 -19.68 -8.93 4.49
CA ARG A 385 -19.75 -10.39 4.39
C ARG A 385 -19.64 -11.08 5.76
N ALA A 386 -18.73 -10.64 6.62
CA ALA A 386 -18.58 -11.19 7.96
C ALA A 386 -19.83 -10.92 8.83
N GLU A 387 -20.35 -9.69 8.80
CA GLU A 387 -21.61 -9.31 9.44
C GLU A 387 -22.77 -10.18 8.93
N SER A 388 -22.83 -10.42 7.63
CA SER A 388 -23.88 -11.24 6.99
C SER A 388 -23.84 -12.68 7.46
N GLN A 389 -22.65 -13.28 7.55
CA GLN A 389 -22.49 -14.65 8.06
C GLN A 389 -22.87 -14.77 9.55
N ALA A 390 -22.57 -13.74 10.35
CA ALA A 390 -22.98 -13.70 11.75
C ALA A 390 -24.49 -13.49 11.92
N ALA A 391 -25.11 -12.70 11.04
CA ALA A 391 -26.55 -12.47 11.04
C ALA A 391 -27.34 -13.71 10.57
N PHE A 392 -26.83 -14.43 9.56
CA PHE A 392 -27.51 -15.58 8.96
C PHE A 392 -26.61 -16.85 8.94
N PRO A 393 -26.20 -17.38 10.09
CA PRO A 393 -25.30 -18.52 10.11
C PRO A 393 -26.01 -19.76 9.54
N ALA A 394 -25.32 -20.51 8.68
CA ALA A 394 -25.88 -21.70 8.02
C ALA A 394 -26.40 -22.75 9.03
N ALA A 395 -25.79 -22.83 10.21
CA ALA A 395 -26.26 -23.68 11.30
C ALA A 395 -27.69 -23.30 11.77
N ARG A 396 -28.00 -21.99 11.89
CA ARG A 396 -29.34 -21.51 12.26
C ARG A 396 -30.37 -21.81 11.18
N ALA A 397 -30.01 -21.68 9.90
CA ALA A 397 -30.90 -22.01 8.80
C ALA A 397 -31.37 -23.49 8.83
N LEU A 398 -30.60 -24.34 9.51
CA LEU A 398 -30.84 -25.78 9.62
C LEU A 398 -31.31 -26.24 11.01
N GLU A 399 -31.52 -25.33 11.97
CA GLU A 399 -31.91 -25.68 13.35
C GLU A 399 -33.23 -26.47 13.41
N ASP A 400 -34.19 -26.12 12.54
CA ASP A 400 -35.51 -26.78 12.47
C ASP A 400 -35.54 -27.98 11.50
N VAL A 401 -34.39 -28.46 11.01
CA VAL A 401 -34.34 -29.62 10.12
C VAL A 401 -34.51 -30.89 10.93
N ASP A 402 -35.55 -31.67 10.63
CA ASP A 402 -35.66 -33.04 11.10
C ASP A 402 -34.65 -33.92 10.35
N TRP A 403 -33.45 -34.07 10.91
CA TRP A 403 -32.36 -34.87 10.32
C TRP A 403 -32.73 -36.33 10.09
N SER A 404 -33.70 -36.87 10.83
CA SER A 404 -34.20 -38.23 10.61
C SER A 404 -34.99 -38.38 9.31
N SER A 405 -35.50 -37.26 8.77
CA SER A 405 -36.24 -37.19 7.50
C SER A 405 -35.37 -36.93 6.28
N VAL A 406 -34.15 -36.39 6.46
CA VAL A 406 -33.21 -36.06 5.37
C VAL A 406 -32.51 -37.32 4.84
N GLY A 407 -32.31 -38.33 5.68
CA GLY A 407 -31.76 -39.63 5.27
C GLY A 407 -31.38 -40.51 6.47
N PRO A 408 -31.09 -41.81 6.25
CA PRO A 408 -30.73 -42.70 7.34
C PRO A 408 -29.33 -42.37 7.88
N GLY A 409 -29.27 -41.84 9.11
CA GLY A 409 -28.05 -41.85 9.94
C GLY A 409 -27.32 -40.52 10.15
N TYR A 410 -27.85 -39.39 9.71
CA TYR A 410 -27.27 -38.08 10.04
C TYR A 410 -27.71 -37.64 11.44
N ALA A 411 -26.75 -37.40 12.33
CA ALA A 411 -27.01 -36.96 13.71
C ALA A 411 -27.24 -35.44 13.79
N ASP A 412 -26.64 -34.67 12.88
CA ASP A 412 -26.70 -33.21 12.83
C ASP A 412 -26.25 -32.67 11.45
N ALA A 413 -26.26 -31.34 11.32
CA ALA A 413 -25.82 -30.60 10.14
C ALA A 413 -24.35 -30.86 9.75
N ALA A 414 -23.46 -31.03 10.73
CA ALA A 414 -22.05 -31.25 10.49
C ALA A 414 -21.79 -32.65 9.91
N ALA A 415 -22.49 -33.66 10.45
CA ALA A 415 -22.46 -35.01 9.92
C ALA A 415 -23.00 -35.07 8.48
N PHE A 416 -24.02 -34.28 8.15
CA PHE A 416 -24.56 -34.19 6.79
C PHE A 416 -23.58 -33.51 5.83
N LEU A 417 -22.97 -32.37 6.21
CA LEU A 417 -21.97 -31.68 5.39
C LEU A 417 -20.78 -32.58 5.02
N VAL A 418 -20.31 -33.39 5.97
CA VAL A 418 -19.17 -34.30 5.72
C VAL A 418 -19.55 -35.45 4.79
N ALA A 419 -20.77 -35.99 4.95
CA ALA A 419 -21.21 -37.16 4.20
C ALA A 419 -21.74 -36.83 2.80
N ASP A 420 -22.41 -35.69 2.64
CA ASP A 420 -22.99 -35.19 1.40
C ASP A 420 -22.92 -33.65 1.34
N PRO A 421 -21.75 -33.08 1.00
CA PRO A 421 -21.58 -31.63 0.95
C PRO A 421 -22.47 -30.95 -0.11
N VAL A 422 -22.80 -31.64 -1.20
CA VAL A 422 -23.70 -31.11 -2.22
C VAL A 422 -25.12 -31.03 -1.66
N GLY A 423 -25.63 -32.11 -1.09
CA GLY A 423 -26.96 -32.13 -0.45
C GLY A 423 -27.08 -31.14 0.70
N TYR A 424 -26.00 -30.94 1.47
CA TYR A 424 -25.95 -29.91 2.52
C TYR A 424 -26.18 -28.51 1.95
N TYR A 425 -25.38 -28.09 0.96
CA TYR A 425 -25.50 -26.73 0.42
C TYR A 425 -26.80 -26.52 -0.38
N GLU A 426 -27.36 -27.57 -0.98
CA GLU A 426 -28.69 -27.52 -1.59
C GLU A 426 -29.81 -27.32 -0.55
N LEU A 427 -29.73 -28.01 0.59
CA LEU A 427 -30.69 -27.82 1.68
C LEU A 427 -30.59 -26.42 2.29
N VAL A 428 -29.37 -25.92 2.48
CA VAL A 428 -29.12 -24.54 2.94
C VAL A 428 -29.68 -23.52 1.94
N ALA A 429 -29.49 -23.74 0.63
CA ALA A 429 -30.03 -22.85 -0.41
C ALA A 429 -31.57 -22.77 -0.36
N GLN A 430 -32.26 -23.91 -0.20
CA GLN A 430 -33.73 -23.93 -0.06
C GLN A 430 -34.22 -23.14 1.15
N LYS A 431 -33.48 -23.18 2.26
CA LYS A 431 -33.81 -22.40 3.46
C LYS A 431 -33.59 -20.90 3.25
N TYR A 432 -32.51 -20.52 2.56
CA TYR A 432 -32.29 -19.12 2.21
C TYR A 432 -33.31 -18.58 1.20
N ASP A 433 -33.88 -19.40 0.32
CA ASP A 433 -34.97 -18.97 -0.57
C ASP A 433 -36.21 -18.51 0.22
N VAL A 434 -36.54 -19.17 1.33
CA VAL A 434 -37.65 -18.75 2.20
C VAL A 434 -37.33 -17.42 2.89
N LEU A 435 -36.11 -17.29 3.43
CA LEU A 435 -35.66 -16.04 4.05
C LEU A 435 -35.59 -14.90 3.05
N LYS A 436 -35.28 -15.19 1.79
CA LYS A 436 -35.22 -14.22 0.69
C LYS A 436 -36.59 -13.60 0.44
N GLU A 437 -37.61 -14.42 0.31
CA GLU A 437 -38.98 -13.93 0.12
C GLU A 437 -39.45 -13.10 1.31
N GLN A 438 -39.08 -13.48 2.54
CA GLN A 438 -39.39 -12.72 3.74
C GLN A 438 -38.69 -11.36 3.77
N ALA A 439 -37.37 -11.32 3.56
CA ALA A 439 -36.60 -10.09 3.54
C ALA A 439 -37.11 -9.12 2.46
N LEU A 440 -37.48 -9.64 1.29
CA LEU A 440 -38.09 -8.84 0.22
C LEU A 440 -39.46 -8.31 0.58
N ALA A 441 -40.30 -9.10 1.25
CA ALA A 441 -41.60 -8.66 1.72
C ALA A 441 -41.46 -7.53 2.77
N ASP A 442 -40.53 -7.69 3.71
CA ASP A 442 -40.26 -6.71 4.76
C ASP A 442 -39.72 -5.39 4.18
N TYR A 443 -38.75 -5.45 3.26
CA TYR A 443 -38.22 -4.26 2.61
C TYR A 443 -39.26 -3.53 1.73
N ARG A 444 -40.13 -4.27 1.03
CA ARG A 444 -41.23 -3.66 0.26
C ARG A 444 -42.29 -3.03 1.15
N ALA A 445 -42.52 -3.58 2.33
CA ALA A 445 -43.47 -3.03 3.30
C ALA A 445 -42.90 -1.78 4.00
N ASP A 446 -41.60 -1.78 4.29
CA ASP A 446 -40.87 -0.69 4.91
C ASP A 446 -39.45 -0.58 4.31
N PRO A 447 -39.21 0.37 3.38
CA PRO A 447 -37.92 0.55 2.72
C PRO A 447 -36.92 1.31 3.60
N SER A 448 -36.91 1.02 4.90
CA SER A 448 -35.93 1.52 5.85
C SER A 448 -34.54 0.97 5.57
N PHE A 449 -33.51 1.69 6.03
CA PHE A 449 -32.12 1.25 5.89
C PHE A 449 -31.89 -0.12 6.53
N GLU A 450 -32.55 -0.39 7.66
CA GLU A 450 -32.43 -1.64 8.41
C GLU A 450 -32.98 -2.83 7.62
N ASN A 451 -34.09 -2.66 6.89
CA ASN A 451 -34.62 -3.70 6.01
C ASN A 451 -33.81 -3.85 4.72
N LEU A 452 -33.28 -2.74 4.18
CA LEU A 452 -32.37 -2.78 3.03
C LEU A 452 -31.07 -3.53 3.39
N GLN A 453 -30.49 -3.23 4.55
CA GLN A 453 -29.32 -3.90 5.10
C GLN A 453 -29.56 -5.41 5.21
N ARG A 454 -30.71 -5.83 5.77
CA ARG A 454 -31.06 -7.26 5.85
C ARG A 454 -31.11 -7.91 4.48
N ALA A 455 -31.72 -7.25 3.49
CA ALA A 455 -31.78 -7.76 2.13
C ALA A 455 -30.40 -7.90 1.48
N VAL A 456 -29.51 -6.91 1.66
CA VAL A 456 -28.10 -6.95 1.21
C VAL A 456 -27.33 -8.09 1.88
N GLN A 457 -27.45 -8.22 3.19
CA GLN A 457 -26.74 -9.25 3.94
C GLN A 457 -27.18 -10.66 3.53
N LEU A 458 -28.47 -10.85 3.31
CA LEU A 458 -29.00 -12.11 2.81
C LEU A 458 -28.55 -12.39 1.38
N GLN A 459 -28.46 -11.36 0.53
CA GLN A 459 -27.89 -11.48 -0.82
C GLN A 459 -26.43 -11.96 -0.78
N GLU A 460 -25.60 -11.38 0.08
CA GLU A 460 -24.21 -11.83 0.29
C GLU A 460 -24.16 -13.28 0.74
N VAL A 461 -25.02 -13.70 1.66
CA VAL A 461 -25.06 -15.08 2.18
C VAL A 461 -25.51 -16.07 1.10
N ILE A 462 -26.54 -15.74 0.32
CA ILE A 462 -27.01 -16.57 -0.81
C ILE A 462 -25.91 -16.72 -1.86
N PHE A 463 -25.25 -15.62 -2.22
CA PHE A 463 -24.17 -15.62 -3.20
C PHE A 463 -22.99 -16.49 -2.72
N ASN A 464 -22.57 -16.30 -1.47
CA ASN A 464 -21.50 -17.10 -0.87
C ASN A 464 -21.87 -18.59 -0.78
N ASN A 465 -23.08 -18.93 -0.34
CA ASN A 465 -23.56 -20.30 -0.26
C ASN A 465 -23.60 -20.97 -1.64
N SER A 466 -24.00 -20.23 -2.67
CA SER A 466 -24.04 -20.73 -4.05
C SER A 466 -22.65 -21.02 -4.59
N ASN A 467 -21.65 -20.19 -4.28
CA ASN A 467 -20.25 -20.45 -4.61
C ASN A 467 -19.71 -21.71 -3.90
N GLN A 468 -20.13 -21.95 -2.65
CA GLN A 468 -19.79 -23.17 -1.92
C GLN A 468 -20.45 -24.40 -2.54
N LEU A 469 -21.72 -24.30 -2.96
CA LEU A 469 -22.41 -25.38 -3.68
C LEU A 469 -21.71 -25.74 -5.00
N ILE A 470 -21.31 -24.74 -5.78
CA ILE A 470 -20.54 -24.92 -7.03
C ILE A 470 -19.23 -25.64 -6.75
N THR A 471 -18.53 -25.23 -5.69
CA THR A 471 -17.27 -25.85 -5.26
C THR A 471 -17.49 -27.31 -4.84
N ALA A 472 -18.54 -27.58 -4.05
CA ALA A 472 -18.91 -28.93 -3.62
C ALA A 472 -19.25 -29.83 -4.83
N ARG A 473 -20.02 -29.32 -5.80
CA ARG A 473 -20.32 -30.02 -7.06
C ARG A 473 -19.07 -30.31 -7.86
N ALA A 474 -18.11 -29.38 -7.91
CA ALA A 474 -16.87 -29.58 -8.64
C ALA A 474 -16.05 -30.73 -8.05
N ILE A 475 -16.07 -30.88 -6.73
CA ILE A 475 -15.40 -31.98 -6.02
C ILE A 475 -16.15 -33.30 -6.22
N ALA A 476 -17.48 -33.28 -6.11
CA ALA A 476 -18.31 -34.49 -6.14
C ALA A 476 -18.52 -35.08 -7.55
N ILE A 477 -18.57 -34.23 -8.59
CA ILE A 477 -18.88 -34.66 -9.96
C ILE A 477 -17.58 -34.94 -10.74
N PRO A 478 -17.38 -36.16 -11.27
CA PRO A 478 -16.22 -36.50 -12.10
C PRO A 478 -16.07 -35.54 -13.28
N PRO A 479 -14.84 -35.13 -13.67
CA PRO A 479 -14.63 -34.16 -14.76
C PRO A 479 -15.34 -34.51 -16.08
N ALA A 480 -15.46 -35.80 -16.41
CA ALA A 480 -16.13 -36.27 -17.62
C ALA A 480 -17.66 -36.08 -17.63
N GLU A 481 -18.26 -35.82 -16.46
CA GLU A 481 -19.71 -35.68 -16.26
C GLU A 481 -20.13 -34.24 -15.95
N ARG A 482 -19.16 -33.32 -15.80
CA ARG A 482 -19.40 -31.91 -15.51
C ARG A 482 -20.07 -31.21 -16.68
N LYS A 483 -21.19 -30.53 -16.43
CA LYS A 483 -21.80 -29.62 -17.41
C LYS A 483 -21.57 -28.18 -17.02
N ALA A 484 -21.42 -27.29 -18.00
CA ALA A 484 -21.16 -25.87 -17.75
C ALA A 484 -22.26 -25.23 -16.88
N GLU A 485 -23.50 -25.68 -17.00
CA GLU A 485 -24.66 -25.24 -16.22
C GLU A 485 -24.55 -25.56 -14.72
N ASP A 486 -23.78 -26.57 -14.31
CA ASP A 486 -23.62 -26.96 -12.90
C ASP A 486 -22.71 -26.00 -12.12
N PHE A 487 -21.97 -25.13 -12.83
CA PHE A 487 -20.92 -24.25 -12.29
C PHE A 487 -21.18 -22.77 -12.54
N GLN A 488 -22.38 -22.39 -12.99
CA GLN A 488 -22.72 -20.99 -13.16
C GLN A 488 -23.13 -20.40 -11.80
N PRO A 489 -22.40 -19.39 -11.28
CA PRO A 489 -22.85 -18.67 -10.10
C PRO A 489 -24.18 -17.97 -10.41
N PRO A 490 -25.09 -17.87 -9.43
CA PRO A 490 -26.28 -17.05 -9.60
C PRO A 490 -25.87 -15.60 -9.86
N ALA A 491 -26.70 -14.89 -10.60
CA ALA A 491 -26.53 -13.45 -10.72
C ALA A 491 -26.59 -12.81 -9.32
N TYR A 492 -25.72 -11.82 -9.07
CA TYR A 492 -25.59 -11.24 -7.74
C TYR A 492 -26.86 -10.50 -7.30
N ASP A 493 -27.63 -9.96 -8.25
CA ASP A 493 -28.86 -9.17 -8.09
C ASP A 493 -30.13 -10.01 -7.81
N THR A 494 -29.97 -11.18 -7.18
CA THR A 494 -31.06 -12.14 -7.00
C THR A 494 -32.04 -11.77 -5.90
N VAL A 495 -31.64 -10.95 -4.91
CA VAL A 495 -32.52 -10.51 -3.81
C VAL A 495 -32.98 -9.08 -4.06
N ILE A 496 -32.03 -8.16 -4.20
CA ILE A 496 -32.26 -6.75 -4.50
C ILE A 496 -31.41 -6.32 -5.72
N SER A 497 -31.86 -5.27 -6.38
CA SER A 497 -31.16 -4.68 -7.53
C SER A 497 -29.80 -4.10 -7.14
N MET A 498 -28.92 -3.94 -8.13
CA MET A 498 -27.62 -3.28 -7.92
C MET A 498 -27.76 -1.82 -7.48
N ASP A 499 -28.86 -1.14 -7.86
CA ASP A 499 -29.16 0.22 -7.41
C ASP A 499 -29.50 0.26 -5.92
N GLU A 500 -30.22 -0.75 -5.41
CA GLU A 500 -30.52 -0.89 -3.98
C GLU A 500 -29.27 -1.28 -3.18
N VAL A 501 -28.43 -2.17 -3.72
CA VAL A 501 -27.10 -2.45 -3.14
C VAL A 501 -26.26 -1.17 -3.08
N ARG A 502 -26.34 -0.34 -4.12
CA ARG A 502 -25.64 0.94 -4.15
C ARG A 502 -26.14 1.88 -3.06
N ALA A 503 -27.45 2.10 -3.00
CA ALA A 503 -28.09 2.92 -1.99
C ALA A 503 -27.75 2.48 -0.56
N TYR A 504 -27.65 1.16 -0.33
CA TYR A 504 -27.18 0.63 0.95
C TYR A 504 -25.76 1.09 1.30
N TYR A 505 -24.80 0.89 0.40
CA TYR A 505 -23.41 1.26 0.68
C TYR A 505 -23.25 2.78 0.83
N GLU A 506 -23.97 3.58 0.02
CA GLU A 506 -23.96 5.05 0.14
C GLU A 506 -24.49 5.52 1.51
N GLU A 507 -25.63 5.00 1.97
CA GLU A 507 -26.16 5.32 3.31
C GLU A 507 -25.27 4.76 4.44
N ARG A 508 -24.68 3.57 4.27
CA ARG A 508 -23.72 3.01 5.23
C ARG A 508 -22.50 3.92 5.38
N PHE A 509 -21.92 4.37 4.27
CA PHE A 509 -20.79 5.31 4.28
C PHE A 509 -21.16 6.63 4.94
N ALA A 510 -22.32 7.20 4.61
CA ALA A 510 -22.80 8.42 5.25
C ALA A 510 -22.94 8.26 6.77
N ARG A 511 -23.43 7.10 7.25
CA ARG A 511 -23.53 6.79 8.69
C ARG A 511 -22.16 6.60 9.35
N MET A 512 -21.20 5.97 8.67
CA MET A 512 -19.82 5.81 9.15
C MET A 512 -19.12 7.16 9.27
N ASP A 513 -19.22 8.00 8.23
CA ASP A 513 -18.62 9.33 8.19
C ASP A 513 -19.22 10.25 9.27
N ALA A 514 -20.50 10.05 9.62
CA ALA A 514 -21.17 10.74 10.72
C ALA A 514 -20.87 10.15 12.12
N GLY A 515 -20.14 9.04 12.23
CA GLY A 515 -19.90 8.33 13.50
C GLY A 515 -21.16 7.72 14.11
N THR A 516 -22.20 7.47 13.30
CA THR A 516 -23.51 6.93 13.71
C THR A 516 -23.71 5.48 13.29
N TRP A 517 -22.73 4.88 12.62
CA TRP A 517 -22.76 3.48 12.22
C TRP A 517 -22.69 2.55 13.44
N THR A 518 -23.69 1.67 13.58
CA THR A 518 -23.67 0.56 14.54
C THR A 518 -23.79 -0.75 13.77
N PRO A 519 -22.88 -1.72 13.97
CA PRO A 519 -23.03 -3.05 13.40
C PRO A 519 -24.38 -3.67 13.82
N PRO A 520 -25.05 -4.41 12.93
CA PRO A 520 -26.34 -4.98 13.23
C PRO A 520 -26.24 -6.10 14.26
N GLU A 521 -27.27 -6.24 15.10
CA GLU A 521 -27.41 -7.41 15.96
C GLU A 521 -27.71 -8.68 15.13
N PRO A 522 -27.28 -9.88 15.59
CA PRO A 522 -27.55 -11.13 14.90
C PRO A 522 -29.07 -11.34 14.70
N TYR A 523 -29.48 -11.71 13.49
CA TYR A 523 -30.89 -11.92 13.19
C TYR A 523 -31.41 -13.16 13.93
N ASN A 524 -32.46 -12.98 14.74
CA ASN A 524 -33.18 -14.07 15.39
C ASN A 524 -34.22 -14.63 14.40
N VAL A 525 -33.95 -15.81 13.84
CA VAL A 525 -34.90 -16.55 13.02
C VAL A 525 -35.91 -17.25 13.95
N SER A 526 -36.62 -16.50 14.80
CA SER A 526 -37.62 -17.09 15.71
C SER A 526 -39.03 -16.84 15.17
N GLY A 527 -39.50 -17.77 14.33
CA GLY A 527 -40.92 -18.13 14.26
C GLY A 527 -41.30 -19.18 15.31
N ALA A 528 -40.35 -19.67 16.11
CA ALA A 528 -40.59 -20.55 17.24
C ALA A 528 -40.77 -19.74 18.52
N GLU A 529 -41.92 -19.91 19.18
CA GLU A 529 -42.24 -19.33 20.48
C GLU A 529 -41.16 -19.60 21.53
N ASP A 530 -40.90 -18.60 22.36
CA ASP A 530 -39.98 -18.52 23.51
C ASP A 530 -39.49 -19.88 24.06
N GLY A 531 -38.29 -20.27 23.64
CA GLY A 531 -37.43 -21.27 24.29
C GLY A 531 -36.15 -20.61 24.79
N ALA A 532 -35.75 -20.95 26.02
CA ALA A 532 -34.69 -20.32 26.82
C ALA A 532 -33.36 -20.00 26.09
N PRO A 533 -32.58 -19.00 26.57
CA PRO A 533 -31.26 -18.70 26.02
C PRO A 533 -30.36 -19.93 26.13
N LEU A 534 -29.91 -20.44 24.98
CA LEU A 534 -28.89 -21.48 24.94
C LEU A 534 -27.56 -20.88 25.41
N GLU A 535 -26.97 -21.50 26.44
CA GLU A 535 -25.57 -21.28 26.81
C GLU A 535 -24.70 -21.39 25.55
N GLN A 536 -23.75 -20.45 25.40
CA GLN A 536 -22.73 -20.39 24.35
C GLN A 536 -21.76 -21.61 24.43
N GLY A 537 -22.28 -22.80 24.19
CA GLY A 537 -21.58 -24.08 24.32
C GLY A 537 -21.49 -24.88 23.02
N ALA A 538 -21.94 -24.34 21.88
CA ALA A 538 -21.68 -24.95 20.59
C ALA A 538 -20.20 -24.69 20.22
N PRO A 539 -19.39 -25.72 19.94
CA PRO A 539 -18.02 -25.52 19.51
C PRO A 539 -18.03 -24.74 18.19
N ASN A 540 -17.39 -23.57 18.20
CA ASN A 540 -17.12 -22.74 17.03
C ASN A 540 -16.77 -23.63 15.82
N ILE A 541 -17.65 -23.68 14.81
CA ILE A 541 -17.45 -24.47 13.58
C ILE A 541 -16.19 -23.99 12.82
N GLN A 542 -15.75 -22.76 13.04
CA GLN A 542 -14.44 -22.26 12.59
C GLN A 542 -13.23 -23.01 13.20
N ARG A 543 -13.36 -23.66 14.37
CA ARG A 543 -12.26 -24.47 14.95
C ARG A 543 -12.11 -25.84 14.31
N LEU A 544 -13.12 -26.38 13.62
CA LEU A 544 -13.01 -27.68 12.94
C LEU A 544 -12.26 -27.59 11.61
N GLN A 545 -12.12 -26.40 11.03
CA GLN A 545 -11.23 -26.17 9.89
C GLN A 545 -9.76 -25.95 10.30
N HIS A 546 -9.46 -25.82 11.60
CA HIS A 546 -8.12 -25.58 12.13
C HIS A 546 -7.58 -26.69 13.05
N ALA A 547 -8.30 -27.79 13.24
CA ALA A 547 -7.79 -28.96 13.95
C ALA A 547 -6.95 -29.84 13.02
N GLY A 548 -5.68 -29.45 12.82
CA GLY A 548 -4.66 -30.43 12.43
C GLY A 548 -4.60 -31.52 13.51
N LEU A 549 -4.82 -32.78 13.10
CA LEU A 549 -4.42 -33.93 13.90
C LEU A 549 -2.92 -33.79 14.16
N ASP A 550 -2.56 -33.61 15.43
CA ASP A 550 -1.21 -33.63 16.01
C ASP A 550 -0.44 -32.28 16.07
N GLY A 551 -1.10 -31.22 16.54
CA GLY A 551 -0.56 -30.32 17.58
C GLY A 551 0.88 -29.75 17.47
N THR A 552 1.35 -29.31 16.29
CA THR A 552 2.55 -28.45 16.17
C THR A 552 2.43 -27.40 15.05
N ALA A 553 3.00 -26.22 15.28
CA ALA A 553 2.93 -25.02 14.43
C ALA A 553 3.88 -25.08 13.20
N PHE A 554 3.52 -24.34 12.15
CA PHE A 554 4.13 -24.35 10.81
C PHE A 554 5.52 -23.71 10.70
N THR A 555 6.36 -24.27 9.81
CA THR A 555 7.34 -23.56 8.96
C THR A 555 7.50 -24.31 7.64
N THR A 556 7.86 -23.57 6.58
CA THR A 556 7.88 -24.00 5.18
C THR A 556 9.00 -25.03 4.90
N HIS A 557 8.65 -26.31 5.06
CA HIS A 557 9.24 -27.52 4.52
C HIS A 557 8.09 -28.53 4.50
N VAL A 558 7.78 -29.22 3.39
CA VAL A 558 6.70 -30.23 3.42
C VAL A 558 7.24 -31.52 4.06
N SER A 559 7.31 -31.55 5.40
CA SER A 559 7.47 -32.78 6.17
C SER A 559 6.11 -33.33 6.59
N GLY A 560 5.90 -34.65 6.53
CA GLY A 560 4.67 -35.32 6.99
C GLY A 560 3.92 -36.15 5.94
N LEU A 561 4.43 -36.30 4.72
CA LEU A 561 3.85 -37.25 3.76
C LEU A 561 4.18 -38.67 4.20
N THR A 562 3.18 -39.41 4.69
CA THR A 562 3.30 -40.85 4.95
C THR A 562 3.26 -41.68 3.65
N ALA A 563 2.83 -41.09 2.53
CA ALA A 563 3.11 -41.54 1.15
C ALA A 563 2.76 -40.45 0.11
N GLY A 564 3.45 -40.47 -1.03
CA GLY A 564 3.19 -39.65 -2.22
C GLY A 564 4.24 -38.57 -2.46
N GLU A 565 4.80 -38.50 -3.67
CA GLU A 565 5.66 -37.37 -4.08
C GLU A 565 4.79 -36.28 -4.74
N PRO A 566 5.09 -34.99 -4.50
CA PRO A 566 4.45 -33.90 -5.21
C PRO A 566 4.84 -33.92 -6.69
N VAL A 567 3.85 -33.77 -7.56
CA VAL A 567 4.04 -33.69 -9.02
C VAL A 567 3.41 -32.38 -9.51
N VAL A 568 4.18 -31.61 -10.27
CA VAL A 568 3.66 -30.45 -11.00
C VAL A 568 3.07 -30.95 -12.31
N ALA A 569 1.82 -30.61 -12.61
CA ALA A 569 1.20 -31.01 -13.86
C ALA A 569 1.96 -30.37 -15.05
N GLU A 570 2.27 -31.15 -16.08
CA GLU A 570 3.03 -30.70 -17.26
C GLU A 570 2.33 -29.56 -18.03
N ASP A 571 1.01 -29.39 -17.85
CA ASP A 571 0.20 -28.32 -18.43
C ASP A 571 0.13 -27.04 -17.57
N GLY A 572 0.78 -27.02 -16.40
CA GLY A 572 0.82 -25.87 -15.48
C GLY A 572 -0.45 -25.67 -14.64
N SER A 573 -1.38 -26.63 -14.63
CA SER A 573 -2.67 -26.52 -13.93
C SER A 573 -2.60 -26.54 -12.39
N GLY A 574 -1.46 -26.91 -11.80
CA GLY A 574 -1.24 -26.87 -10.36
C GLY A 574 -0.21 -27.87 -9.85
N VAL A 575 -0.02 -27.88 -8.53
CA VAL A 575 0.79 -28.88 -7.80
C VAL A 575 -0.15 -29.92 -7.19
N PHE A 576 0.18 -31.20 -7.39
CA PHE A 576 -0.62 -32.33 -6.95
C PHE A 576 0.18 -33.24 -6.03
N VAL A 577 -0.45 -33.73 -4.95
CA VAL A 577 0.14 -34.77 -4.09
C VAL A 577 -0.84 -35.93 -4.02
N GLY A 578 -0.42 -37.12 -4.47
CA GLY A 578 -1.30 -38.29 -4.52
C GLY A 578 -2.57 -38.10 -5.39
N GLY A 579 -2.54 -37.17 -6.34
CA GLY A 579 -3.69 -36.87 -7.23
C GLY A 579 -4.64 -35.77 -6.75
N VAL A 580 -4.37 -35.13 -5.61
CA VAL A 580 -5.18 -34.02 -5.08
C VAL A 580 -4.53 -32.67 -5.40
N SER A 581 -5.31 -31.75 -5.99
CA SER A 581 -4.87 -30.40 -6.37
C SER A 581 -4.71 -29.50 -5.14
N MET A 582 -3.61 -28.75 -5.07
CA MET A 582 -3.35 -27.77 -4.01
C MET A 582 -3.62 -26.35 -4.54
N PRO A 583 -4.75 -25.71 -4.21
CA PRO A 583 -5.27 -24.52 -4.93
C PRO A 583 -4.64 -23.18 -4.53
N LEU A 584 -3.68 -23.14 -3.60
CA LEU A 584 -3.04 -21.91 -3.13
C LEU A 584 -1.51 -22.00 -3.28
N VAL A 585 -1.03 -21.87 -4.51
CA VAL A 585 0.38 -21.61 -4.81
C VAL A 585 0.43 -20.57 -5.94
N TYR A 586 0.80 -19.34 -5.61
CA TYR A 586 1.05 -18.31 -6.63
C TYR A 586 2.55 -18.20 -6.88
N ALA A 587 2.96 -18.20 -8.15
CA ALA A 587 4.24 -17.67 -8.57
C ALA A 587 4.12 -17.06 -9.98
N GLN A 588 4.53 -15.80 -10.12
CA GLN A 588 4.81 -15.18 -11.41
C GLN A 588 6.29 -14.79 -11.41
N SER A 589 7.09 -15.54 -12.17
CA SER A 589 8.46 -15.19 -12.52
C SER A 589 8.53 -15.09 -14.04
N ALA A 590 9.19 -14.04 -14.55
CA ALA A 590 9.17 -13.71 -15.97
C ALA A 590 9.82 -14.78 -16.88
N ARG A 591 10.65 -15.70 -16.35
CA ARG A 591 11.20 -16.89 -17.07
C ARG A 591 11.69 -17.97 -16.07
N PRO A 592 10.92 -19.04 -15.77
CA PRO A 592 11.41 -20.10 -14.90
C PRO A 592 12.28 -21.11 -15.67
N ASP A 593 13.38 -21.53 -15.06
CA ASP A 593 14.13 -22.73 -15.44
C ASP A 593 13.32 -23.96 -15.00
N PRO A 594 12.97 -24.90 -15.89
CA PRO A 594 12.14 -26.06 -15.56
C PRO A 594 12.77 -27.03 -14.54
N GLN A 595 14.06 -26.88 -14.20
CA GLN A 595 14.72 -27.70 -13.18
C GLN A 595 14.96 -26.98 -11.85
N ASN A 596 14.60 -25.70 -11.73
CA ASN A 596 14.80 -24.92 -10.50
C ASN A 596 13.63 -23.96 -10.26
N VAL A 597 12.66 -24.44 -9.50
CA VAL A 597 11.55 -23.62 -8.97
C VAL A 597 11.86 -23.32 -7.51
N SER A 598 12.13 -22.05 -7.19
CA SER A 598 12.23 -21.57 -5.81
C SER A 598 10.92 -20.89 -5.41
N LEU A 599 10.35 -21.30 -4.28
CA LEU A 599 9.20 -20.66 -3.63
C LEU A 599 9.73 -19.67 -2.58
N VAL A 600 9.27 -18.43 -2.62
CA VAL A 600 9.62 -17.42 -1.61
C VAL A 600 8.32 -16.83 -1.05
N ASN A 601 8.18 -16.84 0.27
CA ASN A 601 7.21 -16.00 0.99
C ASN A 601 8.00 -14.98 1.82
N ALA A 602 7.59 -13.72 1.76
CA ALA A 602 8.23 -12.63 2.49
C ALA A 602 7.71 -12.64 3.94
N LEU A 603 8.58 -13.01 4.88
CA LEU A 603 8.64 -12.59 6.29
C LEU A 603 9.61 -13.53 7.04
N GLU A 604 10.91 -13.24 6.91
CA GLU A 604 12.02 -13.43 7.87
C GLU A 604 13.36 -13.50 7.13
N GLY A 605 14.39 -12.88 7.73
CA GLY A 605 15.68 -12.58 7.10
C GLY A 605 16.50 -13.80 6.72
N ALA A 606 17.37 -13.61 5.72
CA ALA A 606 18.40 -14.57 5.36
C ALA A 606 19.30 -14.89 6.59
N PRO A 607 19.59 -16.16 6.87
CA PRO A 607 20.68 -16.50 7.76
C PRO A 607 22.00 -16.56 6.97
N ASP A 608 22.90 -15.62 7.25
CA ASP A 608 24.35 -15.87 7.24
C ASP A 608 24.66 -16.77 8.47
N GLU A 609 25.59 -17.73 8.50
CA GLU A 609 26.82 -17.93 7.74
C GLU A 609 27.35 -19.38 8.00
N ALA A 610 28.12 -19.89 7.05
CA ALA A 610 29.29 -20.77 7.21
C ALA A 610 29.15 -22.18 7.85
N ALA A 611 29.33 -23.21 7.01
CA ALA A 611 30.58 -23.98 6.89
C ALA A 611 30.30 -25.47 6.57
N ASP A 612 30.56 -25.89 5.33
CA ASP A 612 31.61 -26.90 5.17
C ASP A 612 32.26 -26.85 3.78
N LYS A 613 33.56 -27.13 3.82
CA LYS A 613 34.53 -27.01 2.73
C LYS A 613 34.46 -28.18 1.75
N ALA A 614 34.83 -27.87 0.50
CA ALA A 614 35.47 -28.74 -0.49
C ALA A 614 34.64 -29.94 -1.01
N THR A 615 34.53 -30.19 -2.31
CA THR A 615 35.68 -30.41 -3.19
C THR A 615 35.23 -30.33 -4.66
N LEU A 616 35.82 -29.41 -5.41
CA LEU A 616 36.05 -29.59 -6.84
C LEU A 616 37.13 -30.66 -6.98
N ASP A 617 36.85 -31.75 -7.68
CA ASP A 617 37.93 -32.51 -8.32
C ASP A 617 37.51 -32.92 -9.73
N SER A 618 38.01 -32.15 -10.69
CA SER A 618 38.20 -32.59 -12.06
C SER A 618 39.66 -33.00 -12.22
N SER A 619 39.86 -34.26 -12.61
CA SER A 619 41.04 -34.80 -13.28
C SER A 619 42.34 -34.97 -12.48
N GLY A 620 42.88 -36.19 -12.51
CA GLY A 620 44.33 -36.38 -12.46
C GLY A 620 44.81 -37.51 -11.55
N ALA A 621 45.28 -38.58 -12.20
CA ALA A 621 45.99 -39.71 -11.62
C ALA A 621 47.19 -39.35 -10.73
N GLY A 622 47.53 -40.26 -9.79
CA GLY A 622 48.89 -40.42 -9.23
C GLY A 622 48.94 -40.29 -7.69
N VAL A 623 48.83 -41.36 -6.90
CA VAL A 623 49.94 -42.26 -6.49
C VAL A 623 51.02 -41.56 -5.61
N THR A 624 50.90 -41.83 -4.29
CA THR A 624 51.99 -42.24 -3.35
C THR A 624 52.79 -41.20 -2.53
N VAL A 625 52.37 -41.08 -1.25
CA VAL A 625 53.10 -41.39 0.02
C VAL A 625 54.45 -40.72 0.36
N ARG A 626 54.45 -40.09 1.56
CA ARG A 626 55.52 -39.82 2.57
C ARG A 626 56.69 -38.92 2.12
N VAL A 627 57.15 -37.97 2.91
CA VAL A 627 57.25 -37.86 4.39
C VAL A 627 56.80 -36.47 4.84
#